data_AF-A0A961G5V5-F1
#
_entry.id   AF-A0A961G5V5-F1
#
_cell.length_a   1.000
_cell.length_b   1.000
_cell.length_c   1.000
_cell.angle_alpha   90.00
_cell.angle_beta   90.00
_cell.angle_gamma   90.00
#
_symmetry.space_group_name_H-M   'P 1'
#
loop_
_entity.id
_entity.type
_entity.pdbx_description
1 polymer ?
#
loop_
_entity_poly.entity_id
_entity_poly.type
_entity_poly.pdbx_seq_one_letter_code
_entity_poly.pdbx_strand_id
1 'polypeptide(L)'
;LAAFGGIFFAMGGGFTLPTTQSIATKSVDDSRRGGVLGTYQASSSLAVILSTAVGGALFSLYPHLPNQVAFVASIVAILRAVLLARMFSRGAARHV
;
A
#
# COMPACT_ATOMS: atom_id res chain seq x y z
N LEU A 1 6.98 0.93 -23.47
CA LEU A 1 7.13 1.32 -22.04
C LEU A 1 5.90 0.98 -21.19
N ALA A 2 4.68 1.33 -21.61
CA ALA A 2 3.46 1.12 -20.81
C ALA A 2 3.20 -0.34 -20.39
N ALA A 3 3.46 -1.31 -21.28
CA ALA A 3 3.31 -2.74 -20.97
C ALA A 3 4.22 -3.21 -19.82
N PHE A 4 5.46 -2.72 -19.76
CA PHE A 4 6.37 -3.03 -18.65
C PHE A 4 5.86 -2.44 -17.33
N GLY A 5 5.37 -1.19 -17.35
CA GLY A 5 4.78 -0.56 -16.16
C GLY A 5 3.59 -1.34 -15.60
N GLY A 6 2.71 -1.84 -16.47
CA GLY A 6 1.58 -2.69 -16.09
C GLY A 6 2.00 -4.00 -15.42
N ILE A 7 3.07 -4.64 -15.91
CA ILE A 7 3.62 -5.87 -15.31
C ILE A 7 4.13 -5.59 -13.89
N PHE A 8 4.95 -4.56 -13.71
CA PHE A 8 5.47 -4.20 -12.38
C PHE A 8 4.35 -3.81 -11.42
N PHE A 9 3.32 -3.11 -11.90
CA PHE A 9 2.14 -2.78 -11.11
C PHE A 9 1.39 -4.05 -10.67
N ALA A 10 1.14 -4.98 -11.59
CA ALA A 10 0.46 -6.24 -11.28
C ALA A 10 1.26 -7.10 -10.30
N MET A 11 2.58 -7.19 -10.47
CA MET A 11 3.46 -7.90 -9.54
C MET A 11 3.45 -7.27 -8.15
N GLY A 12 3.61 -5.94 -8.08
CA GLY A 12 3.58 -5.20 -6.82
C GLY A 12 2.25 -5.38 -6.08
N GLY A 13 1.13 -5.26 -6.79
CA GLY A 13 -0.21 -5.53 -6.25
C GLY A 13 -0.35 -6.97 -5.76
N GLY A 14 0.04 -7.94 -6.60
CA GLY A 14 -0.04 -9.36 -6.31
C GLY A 14 0.76 -9.79 -5.07
N PHE A 15 1.89 -9.13 -4.78
CA PHE A 15 2.62 -9.39 -3.55
C PHE A 15 2.05 -8.64 -2.33
N THR A 16 1.64 -7.38 -2.51
CA THR A 16 1.28 -6.51 -1.38
C THR A 16 -0.07 -6.88 -0.77
N LEU A 17 -1.07 -7.22 -1.59
CA LEU A 17 -2.42 -7.55 -1.12
C LEU A 17 -2.46 -8.76 -0.17
N PRO A 18 -1.97 -9.97 -0.55
CA PRO A 18 -2.07 -11.14 0.31
C PRO A 18 -1.16 -11.04 1.55
N THR A 19 0.02 -10.42 1.43
CA THR A 19 0.95 -10.27 2.55
C THR A 19 0.39 -9.34 3.63
N THR A 20 -0.19 -8.20 3.23
CA THR A 20 -0.77 -7.25 4.18
C THR A 20 -2.01 -7.81 4.87
N GLN A 21 -2.86 -8.52 4.13
CA GLN A 21 -4.02 -9.21 4.71
C GLN A 21 -3.61 -10.33 5.69
N SER A 22 -2.55 -11.09 5.37
CA SER A 22 -2.02 -12.12 6.27
C SER A 22 -1.47 -11.51 7.58
N ILE A 23 -0.71 -10.41 7.48
CA ILE A 23 -0.19 -9.70 8.65
C ILE A 23 -1.34 -9.15 9.50
N ALA A 24 -2.32 -8.52 8.88
CA ALA A 24 -3.46 -7.92 9.57
C ALA A 24 -4.28 -8.96 10.36
N THR A 25 -4.56 -10.11 9.74
CA THR A 25 -5.34 -11.20 10.38
C THR A 25 -4.57 -11.98 11.45
N LYS A 26 -3.24 -12.01 11.38
CA LYS A 26 -2.38 -12.60 12.43
C LYS A 26 -2.15 -11.65 13.61
N SER A 27 -2.45 -10.36 13.46
CA SER A 27 -2.24 -9.35 14.50
C SER A 27 -3.43 -9.22 15.47
N VAL A 28 -4.50 -9.99 15.25
CA VAL A 28 -5.72 -9.97 16.06
C VAL A 28 -6.24 -11.38 16.31
N ASP A 29 -7.07 -11.52 17.33
CA ASP A 29 -7.79 -12.77 17.63
C ASP A 29 -8.72 -13.19 16.50
N ASP A 30 -8.98 -14.49 16.39
CA ASP A 30 -9.83 -15.12 15.36
C ASP A 30 -11.22 -14.46 15.26
N SER A 31 -11.82 -14.07 16.39
CA SER A 31 -13.13 -13.40 16.45
C SER A 31 -13.15 -12.01 15.82
N ARG A 32 -11.99 -11.36 15.68
CA ARG A 32 -11.84 -9.98 15.17
C ARG A 32 -11.30 -9.89 13.75
N ARG A 33 -10.84 -11.00 13.17
CA ARG A 33 -10.27 -11.05 11.80
C ARG A 33 -11.21 -10.47 10.75
N GLY A 34 -12.51 -10.80 10.82
CA GLY A 34 -13.51 -10.28 9.90
C GLY A 34 -13.64 -8.75 9.94
N GLY A 35 -13.62 -8.15 11.14
CA GLY A 35 -13.66 -6.70 11.31
C GLY A 35 -12.41 -5.99 10.78
N VAL A 36 -11.23 -6.58 11.00
CA VAL A 36 -9.96 -6.05 10.45
C VAL A 36 -9.93 -6.13 8.93
N LEU A 37 -10.39 -7.23 8.34
CA LEU A 37 -10.50 -7.33 6.87
C LEU A 37 -11.55 -6.36 6.30
N GLY A 38 -12.67 -6.15 7.01
CA GLY A 38 -13.67 -5.17 6.62
C GLY A 38 -13.13 -3.74 6.61
N THR A 39 -12.40 -3.34 7.66
CA THR A 39 -11.76 -2.01 7.71
C THR A 39 -10.64 -1.86 6.69
N TYR A 40 -9.86 -2.92 6.42
CA TYR A 40 -8.88 -2.95 5.34
C TYR A 40 -9.53 -2.70 3.97
N GLN A 41 -10.63 -3.41 3.67
CA GLN A 41 -11.35 -3.26 2.40
C GLN A 41 -11.98 -1.88 2.27
N ALA A 42 -12.60 -1.36 3.35
CA ALA A 42 -13.17 -0.02 3.37
C ALA A 42 -12.10 1.06 3.11
N SER A 43 -10.94 0.93 3.75
CA SER A 43 -9.81 1.84 3.57
C SER A 43 -9.26 1.79 2.14
N SER A 44 -9.18 0.58 1.57
CA SER A 44 -8.73 0.37 0.18
C SER A 44 -9.69 1.02 -0.82
N SER A 45 -11.00 0.82 -0.64
CA SER A 45 -12.03 1.46 -1.48
C SER A 45 -11.97 2.98 -1.37
N LEU A 46 -11.81 3.52 -0.17
CA LEU A 46 -11.66 4.96 0.04
C LEU A 46 -10.41 5.50 -0.64
N ALA A 47 -9.28 4.79 -0.53
CA ALA A 47 -8.04 5.15 -1.22
C ALA A 47 -8.23 5.19 -2.74
N VAL A 48 -8.97 4.24 -3.34
CA VAL A 48 -9.29 4.27 -4.77
C VAL A 48 -10.11 5.51 -5.14
N ILE A 49 -11.18 5.81 -4.39
CA ILE A 49 -12.04 6.98 -4.64
C ILE A 49 -11.24 8.28 -4.55
N LEU A 50 -10.42 8.43 -3.50
CA LEU A 50 -9.60 9.63 -3.33
C LEU A 50 -8.52 9.72 -4.40
N SER A 51 -7.90 8.60 -4.78
CA SER A 51 -6.86 8.57 -5.81
C SER A 51 -7.40 8.96 -7.18
N THR A 52 -8.62 8.54 -7.55
CA THR A 52 -9.23 8.94 -8.82
C THR A 52 -9.60 10.43 -8.82
N ALA A 53 -10.16 10.93 -7.71
CA ALA A 53 -10.48 12.35 -7.56
C ALA A 53 -9.22 13.24 -7.62
N VAL A 54 -8.19 12.90 -6.85
CA VAL A 54 -6.90 13.61 -6.84
C VAL A 54 -6.19 13.47 -8.19
N GLY A 55 -6.21 12.29 -8.79
CA GLY A 55 -5.62 12.05 -10.12
C GLY A 55 -6.26 12.93 -11.20
N GLY A 56 -7.59 13.04 -11.20
CA GLY A 56 -8.32 13.93 -12.11
C GLY A 56 -7.98 15.41 -11.88
N ALA A 57 -7.93 15.85 -10.62
CA ALA A 57 -7.56 17.23 -10.28
C ALA A 57 -6.11 17.57 -10.66
N LEU A 58 -5.18 16.64 -10.49
CA LEU A 58 -3.78 16.82 -10.91
C LEU A 58 -3.66 16.87 -12.43
N PHE A 59 -4.41 16.03 -13.14
CA PHE A 59 -4.40 15.98 -14.60
C PHE A 59 -4.92 17.27 -15.23
N SER A 60 -5.92 17.92 -14.61
CA SER A 60 -6.47 19.19 -15.10
C SER A 60 -5.48 20.36 -14.99
N LEU A 61 -4.56 20.31 -14.03
CA LEU A 61 -3.48 21.30 -13.91
C LEU A 61 -2.39 21.04 -14.97
N TYR A 62 -1.83 19.82 -14.98
CA TYR A 62 -0.87 19.40 -15.98
C TYR A 62 -0.96 17.87 -16.21
N PRO A 63 -0.97 17.40 -17.47
CA PRO A 63 -1.15 15.98 -17.77
C PRO A 63 -0.11 15.02 -17.17
N HIS A 64 1.09 15.51 -16.83
CA HIS A 64 2.18 14.71 -16.30
C HIS A 64 2.23 14.66 -14.75
N LEU A 65 1.52 15.56 -14.05
CA LEU A 65 1.54 15.64 -12.59
C LEU A 65 1.04 14.36 -11.88
N PRO A 66 -0.02 13.67 -12.34
CA PRO A 66 -0.49 12.45 -11.67
C PRO A 66 0.62 11.40 -11.51
N ASN A 67 1.43 11.22 -12.56
CA ASN A 67 2.52 10.24 -12.56
C ASN A 67 3.66 10.64 -11.62
N GLN A 68 4.01 11.93 -11.58
CA GLN A 68 5.06 12.45 -10.70
C GLN A 68 4.66 12.38 -9.22
N VAL A 69 3.42 12.74 -8.90
CA VAL A 69 2.89 12.63 -7.54
C VAL A 69 2.82 11.16 -7.11
N ALA A 70 2.35 10.27 -7.98
CA ALA A 70 2.34 8.83 -7.70
C ALA A 70 3.76 8.29 -7.44
N PHE A 71 4.75 8.72 -8.22
CA PHE A 71 6.15 8.33 -8.04
C PHE A 71 6.70 8.76 -6.66
N VAL A 72 6.48 10.02 -6.27
CA VAL A 72 6.89 10.54 -4.96
C VAL A 72 6.17 9.79 -3.83
N ALA A 73 4.86 9.56 -3.97
CA ALA A 73 4.07 8.81 -3.00
C ALA A 73 4.58 7.37 -2.83
N SER A 74 4.94 6.69 -3.92
CA SER A 74 5.54 5.35 -3.88
C SER A 74 6.88 5.34 -3.15
N ILE A 75 7.75 6.33 -3.35
CA ILE A 75 9.02 6.45 -2.60
C ILE A 75 8.76 6.58 -1.11
N VAL A 76 7.81 7.44 -0.71
CA VAL A 76 7.43 7.62 0.70
C VAL A 76 6.88 6.33 1.30
N ALA A 77 6.05 5.60 0.57
CA ALA A 77 5.50 4.32 1.00
C ALA A 77 6.60 3.26 1.21
N ILE A 78 7.55 3.15 0.27
CA ILE A 78 8.69 2.23 0.37
C ILE A 78 9.56 2.60 1.59
N LEU A 79 9.85 3.88 1.78
CA LEU A 79 10.64 4.34 2.93
C LEU A 79 9.98 3.93 4.25
N ARG A 80 8.67 4.16 4.39
CA ARG A 80 7.90 3.76 5.58
C ARG A 80 7.92 2.24 5.79
N ALA A 81 7.74 1.46 4.73
CA ALA A 81 7.79 0.01 4.79
C ALA A 81 9.17 -0.49 5.26
N VAL A 82 10.25 0.08 4.72
CA VAL A 82 11.64 -0.28 5.12
C VAL A 82 11.92 0.12 6.57
N LEU A 83 11.49 1.30 7.00
CA LEU A 83 11.64 1.74 8.40
C LEU A 83 10.90 0.82 9.36
N LEU A 84 9.67 0.43 9.02
CA LEU A 84 8.87 -0.49 9.82
C LEU A 84 9.50 -1.88 9.88
N ALA A 85 9.93 -2.42 8.73
CA ALA A 85 10.61 -3.72 8.66
C ALA A 85 11.89 -3.73 9.52
N ARG A 86 12.70 -2.68 9.46
CA ARG A 86 13.91 -2.53 10.29
C ARG A 86 13.58 -2.48 11.79
N MET A 87 12.46 -1.86 12.16
CA MET A 87 12.02 -1.82 13.56
C MET A 87 11.66 -3.22 14.07
N PHE A 88 10.92 -4.00 13.29
CA PHE A 88 10.57 -5.39 13.64
C PHE A 88 11.80 -6.30 13.73
N SER A 89 12.75 -6.21 12.78
CA SER A 89 13.98 -7.02 12.82
C SER A 89 14.85 -6.71 14.05
N ARG A 90 14.86 -5.47 14.52
CA ARG A 90 15.58 -5.07 15.74
C ARG A 90 14.92 -5.55 17.03
N GLY A 91 13.59 -5.65 17.06
CA GLY A 91 12.85 -6.22 18.18
C GLY A 91 13.08 -7.73 18.33
N ALA A 92 13.12 -8.46 17.23
CA ALA A 92 13.39 -9.90 17.22
C ALA A 92 14.79 -10.27 17.75
N ALA A 93 15.80 -9.44 17.48
CA ALA A 93 17.17 -9.65 17.94
C ALA A 93 17.40 -9.36 19.44
N ARG A 94 16.41 -8.82 20.16
CA ARG A 94 16.49 -8.52 21.61
C ARG A 94 15.91 -9.62 22.50
N HIS A 95 15.23 -10.62 21.93
CA HIS A 95 14.58 -11.71 22.66
C HIS A 95 15.22 -13.09 22.40
N VAL A 96 16.40 -13.10 21.78
CA VAL A 96 17.32 -14.25 21.68
C VAL A 96 18.54 -13.94 22.55
#